data_AF-A0A506UAW9-F1
#
_entry.id   AF-A0A506UAW9-F1
#
_cell.length_a   1.000
_cell.length_b   1.000
_cell.length_c   1.000
_cell.angle_alpha   90.00
_cell.angle_beta   90.00
_cell.angle_gamma   90.00
#
_symmetry.space_group_name_H-M   'P 1'
#
loop_
_entity.id
_entity.type
_entity.pdbx_description
1 polymer ?
#
loop_
_entity_poly.entity_id
_entity_poly.type
_entity_poly.pdbx_seq_one_letter_code
_entity_poly.pdbx_strand_id
1 'polypeptide(L)'
;MPIERVSTTKSLMDNRLDGLKTCPQNPARNVLNRLEPAAREALSQLIAKQARSLGVHKSPDHVETRQAKAPDDRIAELRKADGKYTIHYPDRQIRADRHYIFVIPEDRPNTVLVGRHHADIKPGEENTAVGGHVSISHGKKALYAGEMKFKDGVLIRWLNSSGHYRPDLRSRPDSLLPYPARLLPEGSFRPYFDNDGERIHKG
;
A
#
# COMPACT_ATOMS: atom_id res chain seq x y z
N MET A 1 -39.81 -2.33 32.75
CA MET A 1 -39.20 -1.30 31.87
C MET A 1 -38.47 -2.01 30.75
N PRO A 2 -38.80 -1.80 29.46
CA PRO A 2 -38.11 -2.46 28.35
C PRO A 2 -36.87 -1.64 27.92
N ILE A 3 -35.79 -2.33 27.58
CA ILE A 3 -34.54 -1.77 27.07
C ILE A 3 -34.65 -1.67 25.54
N GLU A 4 -34.62 -0.45 25.01
CA GLU A 4 -34.54 -0.19 23.57
C GLU A 4 -33.16 -0.60 23.01
N ARG A 5 -33.16 -1.37 21.92
CA ARG A 5 -31.97 -1.62 21.10
C ARG A 5 -31.86 -0.52 20.04
N VAL A 6 -30.86 0.36 20.18
CA VAL A 6 -30.53 1.37 19.17
C VAL A 6 -29.75 0.72 18.02
N SER A 7 -30.34 0.75 16.84
CA SER A 7 -29.78 0.29 15.56
C SER A 7 -28.58 1.15 15.14
N THR A 8 -27.38 0.58 15.16
CA THR A 8 -26.10 1.27 14.87
C THR A 8 -25.51 0.96 13.49
N THR A 9 -26.32 0.49 12.53
CA THR A 9 -25.82 0.12 11.20
C THR A 9 -25.80 1.25 10.18
N LYS A 10 -26.43 2.41 10.45
CA LYS A 10 -26.51 3.51 9.48
C LYS A 10 -25.31 4.46 9.47
N SER A 11 -24.53 4.53 10.55
CA SER A 11 -23.48 5.56 10.72
C SER A 11 -22.10 5.18 10.15
N LEU A 12 -21.86 3.92 9.81
CA LEU A 12 -20.57 3.43 9.28
C LEU A 12 -20.43 3.54 7.75
N MET A 13 -21.51 3.87 7.03
CA MET A 13 -21.48 3.98 5.56
C MET A 13 -21.11 5.38 5.06
N ASP A 14 -21.45 6.44 5.79
CA ASP A 14 -21.20 7.81 5.31
C ASP A 14 -19.71 8.19 5.31
N ASN A 15 -18.90 7.62 6.22
CA ASN A 15 -17.47 7.93 6.32
C ASN A 15 -16.56 7.19 5.31
N ARG A 16 -17.09 6.26 4.50
CA ARG A 16 -16.27 5.48 3.53
C ARG A 16 -16.18 6.11 2.14
N LEU A 17 -17.00 7.11 1.84
CA LEU A 17 -17.01 7.79 0.53
C LEU A 17 -16.25 9.13 0.51
N ASP A 18 -15.86 9.65 1.68
CA ASP A 18 -15.21 10.96 1.77
C ASP A 18 -13.71 10.95 1.42
N GLY A 19 -13.01 9.85 1.65
CA GLY A 19 -11.59 9.71 1.32
C GLY A 19 -11.27 9.72 -0.18
N LEU A 20 -12.29 9.65 -1.05
CA LEU A 20 -12.14 9.79 -2.49
C LEU A 20 -12.45 11.22 -2.98
N LYS A 21 -12.90 12.17 -2.15
CA LYS A 21 -13.42 13.46 -2.63
C LYS A 21 -12.37 14.46 -3.16
N THR A 22 -11.06 14.23 -3.04
CA THR A 22 -10.04 15.30 -3.21
C THR A 22 -9.12 15.23 -4.45
N CYS A 23 -9.45 14.48 -5.51
CA CYS A 23 -8.57 14.44 -6.71
C CYS A 23 -9.37 14.31 -8.03
N PRO A 24 -9.42 15.35 -8.90
CA PRO A 24 -10.32 15.39 -10.06
C PRO A 24 -9.82 14.66 -11.32
N GLN A 25 -8.58 14.16 -11.40
CA GLN A 25 -8.00 13.72 -12.69
C GLN A 25 -7.41 12.30 -12.67
N ASN A 26 -8.23 11.29 -12.35
CA ASN A 26 -7.86 9.89 -12.56
C ASN A 26 -8.80 9.24 -13.60
N PRO A 27 -8.32 8.82 -14.78
CA PRO A 27 -9.15 8.19 -15.81
C PRO A 27 -9.82 6.88 -15.33
N ALA A 28 -9.23 6.16 -14.36
CA ALA A 28 -9.86 4.99 -13.75
C ALA A 28 -11.06 5.37 -12.86
N ARG A 29 -11.04 6.56 -12.26
CA ARG A 29 -12.17 7.11 -11.48
C ARG A 29 -13.36 7.43 -12.38
N ASN A 30 -13.12 7.91 -13.59
CA ASN A 30 -14.19 8.16 -14.56
C ASN A 30 -14.87 6.87 -15.02
N VAL A 31 -14.14 5.75 -15.12
CA VAL A 31 -14.73 4.45 -15.43
C VAL A 31 -15.46 3.87 -14.21
N LEU A 32 -14.84 3.90 -13.02
CA LEU A 32 -15.48 3.44 -11.78
C LEU A 32 -16.74 4.24 -11.43
N ASN A 33 -16.74 5.55 -11.64
CA ASN A 33 -17.90 6.41 -11.40
C ASN A 33 -19.02 6.24 -12.43
N ARG A 34 -18.73 5.62 -13.58
CA ARG A 34 -19.73 5.22 -14.59
C ARG A 34 -20.30 3.82 -14.34
N LEU A 35 -19.71 3.05 -13.43
CA LEU A 35 -20.30 1.78 -13.01
C LEU A 35 -21.48 2.05 -12.08
N GLU A 36 -22.55 1.28 -12.25
CA GLU A 36 -23.64 1.23 -11.28
C GLU A 36 -23.11 0.85 -9.87
N PRO A 37 -23.72 1.36 -8.78
CA PRO A 37 -23.27 1.06 -7.42
C PRO A 37 -23.12 -0.45 -7.15
N ALA A 38 -24.03 -1.26 -7.67
CA ALA A 38 -23.98 -2.71 -7.56
C ALA A 38 -22.75 -3.34 -8.26
N ALA A 39 -22.33 -2.79 -9.41
CA ALA A 39 -21.16 -3.26 -10.14
C ALA A 39 -19.84 -2.87 -9.43
N ARG A 40 -19.78 -1.69 -8.80
CA ARG A 40 -18.64 -1.30 -7.97
C ARG A 40 -18.52 -2.18 -6.72
N GLU A 41 -19.65 -2.49 -6.09
CA GLU A 41 -19.70 -3.38 -4.94
C GLU A 41 -19.27 -4.80 -5.33
N ALA A 42 -19.80 -5.35 -6.42
CA ALA A 42 -19.42 -6.67 -6.93
C ALA A 42 -17.91 -6.75 -7.26
N LEU A 43 -17.35 -5.72 -7.90
CA LEU A 43 -15.91 -5.65 -8.19
C LEU A 43 -15.08 -5.58 -6.91
N SER A 44 -15.50 -4.78 -5.93
CA SER A 44 -14.83 -4.67 -4.63
C SER A 44 -14.87 -5.99 -3.86
N GLN A 45 -15.99 -6.71 -3.90
CA GLN A 45 -16.15 -8.02 -3.29
C GLN A 45 -15.29 -9.08 -3.96
N LEU A 46 -15.20 -9.08 -5.29
CA LEU A 46 -14.35 -9.99 -6.06
C LEU A 46 -12.87 -9.77 -5.72
N ILE A 47 -12.45 -8.50 -5.69
CA ILE A 47 -11.11 -8.09 -5.31
C ILE A 47 -10.78 -8.52 -3.87
N ALA A 48 -11.69 -8.31 -2.92
CA ALA A 48 -11.51 -8.74 -1.52
C ALA A 48 -11.48 -10.26 -1.39
N LYS A 49 -12.29 -10.98 -2.18
CA LYS A 49 -12.27 -12.45 -2.23
C LYS A 49 -10.93 -12.97 -2.77
N GLN A 50 -10.41 -12.34 -3.81
CA GLN A 50 -9.10 -12.67 -4.37
C GLN A 50 -7.99 -12.37 -3.34
N ALA A 51 -8.00 -11.20 -2.70
CA ALA A 51 -7.07 -10.83 -1.63
C ALA A 51 -7.07 -11.83 -0.45
N ARG A 52 -8.25 -12.28 -0.01
CA ARG A 52 -8.37 -13.31 1.05
C ARG A 52 -7.81 -14.67 0.62
N SER A 53 -7.95 -15.03 -0.65
CA SER A 53 -7.38 -16.28 -1.18
C SER A 53 -5.85 -16.26 -1.24
N LEU A 54 -5.23 -15.07 -1.17
CA LEU A 54 -3.78 -14.89 -1.19
C LEU A 54 -3.11 -15.06 0.18
N GLY A 55 -3.86 -15.42 1.23
CA GLY A 55 -3.32 -15.97 2.47
C GLY A 55 -2.21 -15.14 3.11
N VAL A 56 -2.52 -13.93 3.59
CA VAL A 56 -1.54 -13.15 4.34
C VAL A 56 -1.65 -13.48 5.83
N HIS A 57 -0.65 -14.19 6.35
CA HIS A 57 -0.51 -14.45 7.77
C HIS A 57 0.21 -13.27 8.44
N LYS A 58 -0.41 -12.64 9.45
CA LYS A 58 0.36 -11.87 10.43
C LYS A 58 1.22 -12.87 11.19
N SER A 59 2.54 -12.72 11.17
CA SER A 59 3.40 -13.49 12.06
C SER A 59 2.99 -13.21 13.51
N PRO A 60 2.61 -14.23 14.31
CA PRO A 60 2.21 -14.03 15.70
C PRO A 60 3.38 -13.62 16.61
N ASP A 61 4.62 -13.81 16.17
CA ASP A 61 5.82 -13.71 17.02
C ASP A 61 6.58 -12.37 16.93
N HIS A 62 6.05 -11.37 16.22
CA HIS A 62 6.63 -10.03 16.29
C HIS A 62 5.80 -9.18 17.23
N VAL A 63 6.35 -8.99 18.44
CA VAL A 63 6.04 -7.88 19.35
C VAL A 63 5.62 -6.70 18.51
N GLU A 64 4.40 -6.19 18.71
CA GLU A 64 3.94 -4.96 18.10
C GLU A 64 4.99 -3.88 18.43
N THR A 65 5.97 -3.70 17.54
CA THR A 65 6.84 -2.54 17.60
C THR A 65 5.86 -1.39 17.51
N ARG A 66 5.74 -0.64 18.61
CA ARG A 66 4.85 0.52 18.77
C ARG A 66 5.28 1.62 17.81
N GLN A 67 5.23 1.37 16.50
CA GLN A 67 5.46 2.35 15.47
C GLN A 67 4.26 3.29 15.52
N ALA A 68 4.53 4.55 15.85
CA ALA A 68 3.52 5.60 15.76
C ALA A 68 2.98 5.66 14.32
N LYS A 69 1.69 5.96 14.19
CA LYS A 69 1.06 6.20 12.89
C LYS A 69 1.77 7.36 12.20
N ALA A 70 2.09 7.21 10.92
CA ALA A 70 2.60 8.31 10.15
C ALA A 70 1.49 9.36 9.96
N PRO A 71 1.79 10.65 10.10
CA PRO A 71 0.91 11.73 9.66
C PRO A 71 0.51 11.56 8.19
N ASP A 72 -0.71 11.95 7.85
CA ASP A 72 -1.28 11.75 6.51
C ASP A 72 -0.52 12.51 5.42
N ASP A 73 0.11 13.64 5.76
CA ASP A 73 0.96 14.44 4.86
C ASP A 73 2.32 13.78 4.54
N ARG A 74 2.66 12.68 5.24
CA ARG A 74 3.86 11.87 4.98
C ARG A 74 3.55 10.59 4.21
N ILE A 75 2.28 10.26 4.04
CA ILE A 75 1.81 9.11 3.28
C ILE A 75 1.33 9.60 1.91
N ALA A 76 1.75 8.91 0.87
CA ALA A 76 1.37 9.23 -0.50
C ALA A 76 0.93 7.99 -1.26
N GLU A 77 0.27 8.19 -2.40
CA GLU A 77 0.01 7.13 -3.36
C GLU A 77 1.11 7.08 -4.42
N LEU A 78 1.58 5.88 -4.75
CA LEU A 78 2.42 5.66 -5.92
C LEU A 78 1.55 5.59 -7.18
N ARG A 79 1.93 6.36 -8.20
CA ARG A 79 1.31 6.33 -9.53
C ARG A 79 2.36 6.26 -10.62
N LYS A 80 1.95 5.75 -11.79
CA LYS A 80 2.78 5.68 -12.98
C LYS A 80 2.01 6.23 -14.17
N ALA A 81 2.61 7.18 -14.88
CA ALA A 81 2.10 7.77 -16.11
C ALA A 81 3.27 7.90 -17.09
N ASP A 82 3.07 7.56 -18.36
CA ASP A 82 4.08 7.69 -19.42
C ASP A 82 5.42 7.02 -19.06
N GLY A 83 5.36 5.86 -18.42
CA GLY A 83 6.53 5.09 -17.99
C GLY A 83 7.24 5.65 -16.74
N LYS A 84 6.84 6.82 -16.24
CA LYS A 84 7.46 7.49 -15.09
C LYS A 84 6.60 7.40 -13.84
N TYR A 85 7.26 7.17 -12.71
CA TYR A 85 6.67 7.07 -11.39
C TYR A 85 6.62 8.43 -10.70
N THR A 86 5.50 8.67 -10.03
CA THR A 86 5.20 9.89 -9.28
C THR A 86 4.60 9.53 -7.93
N ILE A 87 4.86 10.38 -6.93
CA ILE A 87 4.41 10.25 -5.55
C ILE A 87 3.37 11.35 -5.31
N HIS A 88 2.15 10.95 -5.00
CA HIS A 88 0.99 11.83 -4.85
C HIS A 88 0.65 11.95 -3.37
N TYR A 89 1.13 13.04 -2.75
CA TYR A 89 0.71 13.46 -1.42
C TYR A 89 -0.64 14.17 -1.49
N PRO A 90 -1.33 14.40 -0.35
CA PRO A 90 -2.59 15.15 -0.33
C PRO A 90 -2.48 16.56 -0.91
N ASP A 91 -1.34 17.23 -0.73
CA ASP A 91 -1.11 18.65 -1.07
C ASP A 91 -0.20 18.86 -2.28
N ARG A 92 0.55 17.83 -2.70
CA ARG A 92 1.57 17.96 -3.74
C ARG A 92 1.84 16.65 -4.48
N GLN A 93 2.40 16.78 -5.68
CA GLN A 93 2.93 15.66 -6.44
C GLN A 93 4.41 15.89 -6.70
N ILE A 94 5.20 14.82 -6.54
CA ILE A 94 6.62 14.84 -6.89
C ILE A 94 6.96 13.65 -7.79
N ARG A 95 8.05 13.79 -8.55
CA ARG A 95 8.64 12.65 -9.25
C ARG A 95 9.27 11.69 -8.24
N ALA A 96 9.05 10.38 -8.41
CA ALA A 96 9.61 9.39 -7.50
C ALA A 96 11.13 9.30 -7.66
N ASP A 97 11.87 9.45 -6.56
CA ASP A 97 13.32 9.36 -6.55
C ASP A 97 13.82 8.85 -5.21
N ARG A 98 14.95 8.12 -5.21
CA ARG A 98 15.52 7.48 -4.01
C ARG A 98 14.64 6.36 -3.42
N HIS A 99 14.73 6.10 -2.12
CA HIS A 99 14.13 4.93 -1.47
C HIS A 99 12.84 5.27 -0.74
N TYR A 100 11.86 4.39 -0.90
CA TYR A 100 10.56 4.46 -0.26
C TYR A 100 10.23 3.13 0.39
N ILE A 101 9.47 3.22 1.48
CA ILE A 101 8.75 2.09 2.06
C ILE A 101 7.37 2.07 1.41
N PHE A 102 6.84 0.90 1.10
CA PHE A 102 5.50 0.77 0.53
C PHE A 102 4.63 -0.26 1.23
N VAL A 103 3.32 -0.07 1.11
CA VAL A 103 2.29 -0.97 1.59
C VAL A 103 1.16 -1.06 0.58
N ILE A 104 0.64 -2.27 0.35
CA ILE A 104 -0.65 -2.51 -0.30
C ILE A 104 -1.66 -2.90 0.79
N PRO A 105 -2.54 -2.00 1.23
CA PRO A 105 -3.50 -2.30 2.29
C PRO A 105 -4.51 -3.38 1.88
N GLU A 106 -4.92 -4.24 2.81
CA GLU A 106 -5.96 -5.25 2.55
C GLU A 106 -7.33 -4.61 2.24
N ASP A 107 -7.63 -3.46 2.84
CA ASP A 107 -8.88 -2.72 2.60
C ASP A 107 -8.87 -1.88 1.31
N ARG A 108 -7.69 -1.71 0.69
CA ARG A 108 -7.48 -0.96 -0.55
C ARG A 108 -6.44 -1.65 -1.44
N PRO A 109 -6.73 -2.87 -1.92
CA PRO A 109 -5.69 -3.72 -2.51
C PRO A 109 -5.26 -3.29 -3.92
N ASN A 110 -5.95 -2.32 -4.53
CA ASN A 110 -5.52 -1.65 -5.76
C ASN A 110 -4.73 -0.35 -5.52
N THR A 111 -4.34 -0.06 -4.27
CA THR A 111 -3.59 1.14 -3.90
C THR A 111 -2.21 0.74 -3.37
N VAL A 112 -1.17 1.41 -3.86
CA VAL A 112 0.20 1.29 -3.32
C VAL A 112 0.48 2.57 -2.55
N LEU A 113 0.47 2.48 -1.22
CA LEU A 113 0.86 3.58 -0.34
C LEU A 113 2.37 3.59 -0.17
N VAL A 114 2.95 4.78 -0.09
CA VAL A 114 4.39 4.97 0.08
C VAL A 114 4.69 6.03 1.12
N GLY A 115 5.85 5.89 1.76
CA GLY A 115 6.45 6.91 2.61
C GLY A 115 7.97 6.91 2.44
N ARG A 116 8.62 8.05 2.70
CA ARG A 116 10.08 8.15 2.57
C ARG A 116 10.78 7.25 3.60
N HIS A 117 11.77 6.49 3.15
CA HIS A 117 12.60 5.66 4.02
C HIS A 117 13.56 6.53 4.83
N HIS A 118 13.75 6.23 6.11
CA HIS A 118 14.65 7.02 6.99
C HIS A 118 16.09 7.09 6.48
N ALA A 119 16.59 6.03 5.85
CA ALA A 119 17.95 5.95 5.31
C ALA A 119 18.28 7.00 4.21
N ASP A 120 17.28 7.63 3.57
CA ASP A 120 17.48 8.56 2.45
C ASP A 120 17.09 10.02 2.77
N ILE A 121 16.83 10.31 4.04
CA ILE A 121 16.61 11.66 4.55
C ILE A 121 17.91 12.45 4.45
N LYS A 122 17.86 13.65 3.85
CA LYS A 122 18.94 14.64 3.96
C LYS A 122 18.79 15.49 5.22
N PRO A 123 19.88 16.10 5.74
CA PRO A 123 19.77 17.13 6.76
C PRO A 123 18.73 18.20 6.38
N GLY A 124 17.80 18.49 7.27
CA GLY A 124 16.65 19.38 7.05
C GLY A 124 15.36 18.70 6.54
N GLU A 125 15.38 17.39 6.23
CA GLU A 125 14.21 16.61 5.80
C GLU A 125 13.73 15.60 6.86
N GLU A 126 14.19 15.70 8.11
CA GLU A 126 13.98 14.70 9.18
C GLU A 126 12.51 14.41 9.46
N ASN A 127 11.67 15.43 9.28
CA ASN A 127 10.23 15.35 9.46
C ASN A 127 9.47 14.80 8.24
N THR A 128 10.14 14.24 7.23
CA THR A 128 9.47 13.73 6.02
C THR A 128 9.38 12.20 5.95
N ALA A 129 10.11 11.48 6.80
CA ALA A 129 10.09 10.02 6.80
C ALA A 129 9.00 9.43 7.67
N VAL A 130 8.70 8.17 7.37
CA VAL A 130 7.74 7.33 8.08
C VAL A 130 8.46 6.27 8.90
N GLY A 131 7.91 5.91 10.05
CA GLY A 131 8.55 4.98 10.99
C GLY A 131 8.60 3.52 10.53
N GLY A 132 7.96 3.18 9.40
CA GLY A 132 7.93 1.82 8.86
C GLY A 132 6.60 1.44 8.19
N HIS A 133 6.44 0.16 7.84
CA HIS A 133 5.23 -0.36 7.17
C HIS A 133 3.98 -0.25 8.05
N VAL A 134 4.10 -0.49 9.37
CA VAL A 134 2.98 -0.35 10.32
C VAL A 134 2.56 1.12 10.43
N SER A 135 3.54 2.04 10.39
CA SER A 135 3.33 3.48 10.38
C SER A 135 2.52 3.95 9.17
N ILE A 136 2.81 3.45 7.96
CA ILE A 136 2.07 3.77 6.72
C ILE A 136 0.65 3.18 6.72
N SER A 137 0.51 1.93 7.17
CA SER A 137 -0.79 1.23 7.21
C SER A 137 -1.69 1.67 8.36
N HIS A 138 -1.19 2.54 9.24
CA HIS A 138 -1.83 2.89 10.52
C HIS A 138 -2.19 1.65 11.37
N GLY A 139 -1.38 0.60 11.31
CA GLY A 139 -1.61 -0.67 12.02
C GLY A 139 -2.58 -1.63 11.34
N LYS A 140 -3.17 -1.25 10.20
CA LYS A 140 -4.04 -2.14 9.42
C LYS A 140 -3.24 -3.23 8.72
N LYS A 141 -3.93 -4.33 8.39
CA LYS A 141 -3.35 -5.43 7.60
C LYS A 141 -2.96 -4.94 6.20
N ALA A 142 -1.84 -5.47 5.72
CA ALA A 142 -1.34 -5.26 4.38
C ALA A 142 -1.30 -6.61 3.64
N LEU A 143 -1.58 -6.60 2.34
CA LEU A 143 -1.33 -7.75 1.47
C LEU A 143 0.17 -7.88 1.15
N TYR A 144 0.81 -6.74 0.92
CA TYR A 144 2.22 -6.64 0.58
C TYR A 144 2.82 -5.44 1.28
N ALA A 145 4.08 -5.57 1.71
CA ALA A 145 4.81 -4.47 2.29
C ALA A 145 6.31 -4.67 2.10
N GLY A 146 6.99 -3.61 1.70
CA GLY A 146 8.39 -3.72 1.36
C GLY A 146 9.04 -2.38 1.07
N GLU A 147 10.10 -2.42 0.28
CA GLU A 147 10.89 -1.24 -0.07
C GLU A 147 11.02 -1.12 -1.59
N MET A 148 11.17 0.11 -2.05
CA MET A 148 11.38 0.46 -3.45
C MET A 148 12.53 1.45 -3.57
N LYS A 149 13.30 1.32 -4.64
CA LYS A 149 14.32 2.29 -5.02
C LYS A 149 14.03 2.83 -6.40
N PHE A 150 13.95 4.15 -6.51
CA PHE A 150 13.76 4.88 -7.75
C PHE A 150 15.00 5.68 -8.11
N LYS A 151 15.13 5.97 -9.40
CA LYS A 151 16.05 6.97 -9.94
C LYS A 151 15.32 7.74 -11.03
N ASP A 152 15.15 9.04 -10.85
CA ASP A 152 14.57 9.92 -11.90
C ASP A 152 13.17 9.46 -12.39
N GLY A 153 12.31 9.05 -11.46
CA GLY A 153 10.98 8.52 -11.77
C GLY A 153 10.99 7.13 -12.39
N VAL A 154 12.11 6.40 -12.38
CA VAL A 154 12.19 5.00 -12.87
C VAL A 154 12.38 4.07 -11.68
N LEU A 155 11.57 3.02 -11.59
CA LEU A 155 11.73 1.98 -10.58
C LEU A 155 12.96 1.13 -10.92
N ILE A 156 13.98 1.19 -10.06
CA ILE A 156 15.21 0.40 -10.22
C ILE A 156 15.03 -0.98 -9.64
N ARG A 157 14.47 -1.05 -8.42
CA ARG A 157 14.13 -2.30 -7.76
C ARG A 157 13.02 -2.12 -6.76
N TRP A 158 12.30 -3.20 -6.49
CA TRP A 158 11.44 -3.32 -5.33
C TRP A 158 11.64 -4.70 -4.69
N LEU A 159 11.32 -4.78 -3.42
CA LEU A 159 11.51 -5.98 -2.62
C LEU A 159 10.44 -6.05 -1.54
N ASN A 160 10.10 -7.26 -1.11
CA ASN A 160 9.02 -7.50 -0.16
C ASN A 160 9.60 -7.86 1.23
N SER A 161 10.38 -6.95 1.81
CA SER A 161 11.17 -7.17 3.04
C SER A 161 10.47 -6.78 4.34
N SER A 162 9.15 -6.57 4.37
CA SER A 162 8.55 -6.22 5.65
C SER A 162 8.65 -7.39 6.63
N GLY A 163 9.44 -7.23 7.69
CA GLY A 163 9.56 -8.22 8.76
C GLY A 163 8.21 -8.59 9.40
N HIS A 164 7.21 -7.72 9.28
CA HIS A 164 5.86 -7.90 9.83
C HIS A 164 4.84 -8.50 8.85
N TYR A 165 5.10 -8.41 7.55
CA TYR A 165 4.20 -8.89 6.50
C TYR A 165 4.99 -9.79 5.55
N ARG A 166 5.17 -11.05 5.96
CA ARG A 166 5.68 -12.10 5.09
C ARG A 166 4.47 -12.75 4.44
N PRO A 167 4.18 -12.49 3.16
CA PRO A 167 3.16 -13.27 2.49
C PRO A 167 3.74 -14.68 2.28
N ASP A 168 2.87 -15.69 2.15
CA ASP A 168 3.30 -17.08 1.93
C ASP A 168 4.34 -17.12 0.80
N LEU A 169 5.41 -17.92 0.90
CA LEU A 169 6.46 -18.01 -0.14
C LEU A 169 5.89 -18.35 -1.53
N ARG A 170 4.65 -18.87 -1.57
CA ARG A 170 3.86 -19.14 -2.78
C ARG A 170 3.19 -17.90 -3.40
N SER A 171 3.04 -16.80 -2.67
CA SER A 171 2.52 -15.54 -3.17
C SER A 171 3.61 -14.79 -3.93
N ARG A 172 3.88 -15.27 -5.14
CA ARG A 172 4.74 -14.59 -6.10
C ARG A 172 4.12 -13.24 -6.52
N PRO A 173 4.89 -12.33 -7.14
CA PRO A 173 4.36 -11.10 -7.76
C PRO A 173 3.13 -11.35 -8.66
N ASP A 174 2.98 -12.56 -9.19
CA ASP A 174 1.83 -13.07 -9.95
C ASP A 174 0.48 -12.99 -9.20
N SER A 175 0.53 -12.87 -7.86
CA SER A 175 -0.66 -12.70 -7.04
C SER A 175 -1.06 -11.23 -6.83
N LEU A 176 -0.27 -10.27 -7.32
CA LEU A 176 -0.67 -8.87 -7.30
C LEU A 176 -1.91 -8.66 -8.18
N LEU A 177 -2.82 -7.83 -7.70
CA LEU A 177 -3.92 -7.37 -8.54
C LEU A 177 -3.38 -6.60 -9.77
N PRO A 178 -4.14 -6.53 -10.87
CA PRO A 178 -3.64 -5.96 -12.13
C PRO A 178 -3.07 -4.55 -12.02
N TYR A 179 -3.65 -3.69 -11.17
CA TYR A 179 -3.13 -2.34 -10.99
C TYR A 179 -1.78 -2.31 -10.27
N PRO A 180 -1.64 -2.87 -9.05
CA PRO A 180 -0.34 -3.01 -8.39
C PRO A 180 0.72 -3.73 -9.23
N ALA A 181 0.35 -4.78 -9.97
CA ALA A 181 1.29 -5.52 -10.83
C ALA A 181 1.96 -4.63 -11.89
N ARG A 182 1.22 -3.64 -12.44
CA ARG A 182 1.79 -2.65 -13.37
C ARG A 182 2.73 -1.65 -12.69
N LEU A 183 2.53 -1.38 -11.41
CA LEU A 183 3.41 -0.52 -10.61
C LEU A 183 4.64 -1.27 -10.10
N LEU A 184 4.51 -2.57 -9.83
CA LEU A 184 5.54 -3.42 -9.23
C LEU A 184 5.87 -4.59 -10.18
N PRO A 185 6.47 -4.31 -11.35
CA PRO A 185 6.77 -5.35 -12.33
C PRO A 185 7.80 -6.35 -11.79
N GLU A 186 7.61 -7.62 -12.14
CA GLU A 186 8.48 -8.73 -11.71
C GLU A 186 9.95 -8.52 -12.12
N GLY A 187 10.21 -7.97 -13.31
CA GLY A 187 11.59 -7.70 -13.77
C GLY A 187 12.39 -6.77 -12.84
N SER A 188 11.70 -5.96 -12.03
CA SER A 188 12.30 -5.07 -11.02
C SER A 188 12.28 -5.69 -9.61
N PHE A 189 11.69 -6.86 -9.41
CA PHE A 189 11.66 -7.53 -8.11
C PHE A 189 13.05 -8.05 -7.74
N ARG A 190 13.49 -7.81 -6.51
CA ARG A 190 14.74 -8.33 -5.96
C ARG A 190 14.41 -8.96 -4.61
N PRO A 191 14.39 -10.29 -4.48
CA PRO A 191 14.06 -10.93 -3.22
C PRO A 191 15.09 -10.53 -2.15
N TYR A 192 14.62 -10.29 -0.92
CA TYR A 192 15.48 -9.96 0.22
C TYR A 192 16.03 -11.22 0.88
N PHE A 193 15.26 -12.30 0.84
CA PHE A 193 15.62 -13.63 1.26
C PHE A 193 15.66 -14.55 0.03
N ASP A 194 16.57 -15.51 -0.01
CA ASP A 194 16.47 -16.58 -1.00
C ASP A 194 15.30 -17.52 -0.66
N ASN A 195 15.14 -18.58 -1.46
CA ASN A 195 14.08 -19.56 -1.28
C ASN A 195 14.20 -20.34 0.04
N ASP A 196 15.37 -20.31 0.68
CA ASP A 196 15.68 -21.01 1.93
C ASP A 196 15.50 -20.09 3.16
N GLY A 197 15.09 -18.83 2.94
CA GLY A 197 14.86 -17.86 4.01
C GLY A 197 16.15 -17.20 4.50
N GLU A 198 17.29 -17.44 3.85
CA GLU A 198 18.53 -16.75 4.18
C GLU A 198 18.56 -15.38 3.52
N ARG A 199 19.11 -14.38 4.23
CA ARG A 199 19.28 -13.04 3.64
C ARG A 199 20.22 -13.16 2.45
N ILE A 200 19.78 -12.68 1.29
CA ILE A 200 20.66 -12.54 0.15
C ILE A 200 21.61 -11.38 0.45
N HIS A 201 22.78 -11.71 1.01
CA HIS A 201 23.90 -10.78 1.11
C HIS A 201 24.32 -10.39 -0.31
N LYS A 202 24.03 -9.16 -0.73
CA LYS A 202 24.68 -8.57 -1.91
C LYS A 202 25.85 -7.73 -1.44
N GLY A 203 27.05 -8.16 -1.86
CA GLY A 203 28.25 -7.31 -1.86
C GLY A 203 28.11 -6.11 -2.80
#